data_AF-A0A7K1FGJ8-F1
#
_entry.id   AF-A0A7K1FGJ8-F1
#
_cell.length_a   1.000
_cell.length_b   1.000
_cell.length_c   1.000
_cell.angle_alpha   90.00
_cell.angle_beta   90.00
_cell.angle_gamma   90.00
#
_symmetry.space_group_name_H-M   'P 1'
#
loop_
_entity.id
_entity.type
_entity.pdbx_description
1 polymer ?
#
loop_
_entity_poly.entity_id
_entity_poly.type
_entity_poly.pdbx_seq_one_letter_code
_entity_poly.pdbx_strand_id
1 'polypeptide(L)'
;MTTPRMAPSLAKRFRSGRVSLDFAHTAATDEWIEPELIGDAAGLERWLGHVLRPMRITTATPAGTRDNDDPTTSADLTTIADLTTSARPTDEVTAAHELRGAILRLARILSRDNDVDDLPGVDVETVNRYAASPPPAPRMAVDGTAAATTATVPQALSVLARDAVDLFTGPLAHRIRECEADGCAFLFVDASRPGTRRWCSMERCGNLLKVRKHRSTTTP
;
A
#
# COMPACT_ATOMS: atom_id res chain seq x y z
N MET A 1 12.32 -7.26 18.28
CA MET A 1 12.59 -7.97 17.01
C MET A 1 12.77 -6.96 15.90
N THR A 2 13.94 -6.91 15.27
CA THR A 2 14.26 -5.96 14.20
C THR A 2 13.55 -6.41 12.93
N THR A 3 12.57 -5.64 12.45
CA THR A 3 11.90 -5.93 11.18
C THR A 3 12.94 -6.06 10.07
N PRO A 4 13.04 -7.19 9.36
CA PRO A 4 14.05 -7.37 8.33
C PRO A 4 13.91 -6.28 7.27
N ARG A 5 15.00 -5.59 6.98
CA ARG A 5 15.05 -4.50 5.99
C ARG A 5 14.86 -5.10 4.60
N MET A 6 13.89 -4.58 3.86
CA MET A 6 13.64 -4.98 2.48
C MET A 6 14.90 -4.84 1.61
N ALA A 7 15.18 -5.81 0.73
CA ALA A 7 16.38 -5.81 -0.10
C ALA A 7 16.47 -4.51 -0.94
N PRO A 8 17.67 -3.93 -1.15
CA PRO A 8 17.81 -2.67 -1.90
C PRO A 8 17.26 -2.70 -3.32
N SER A 9 17.32 -3.86 -4.00
CA SER A 9 16.70 -4.07 -5.33
C SER A 9 15.17 -3.96 -5.27
N LEU A 10 14.57 -4.44 -4.19
CA LEU A 10 13.13 -4.42 -3.99
C LEU A 10 12.64 -3.03 -3.53
N ALA A 11 13.43 -2.28 -2.75
CA ALA A 11 13.12 -0.89 -2.42
C ALA A 11 13.08 0.02 -3.67
N LYS A 12 13.87 -0.28 -4.70
CA LYS A 12 13.84 0.44 -5.98
C LYS A 12 12.59 0.17 -6.82
N ARG A 13 11.84 -0.92 -6.52
CA ARG A 13 10.55 -1.27 -7.15
C ARG A 13 9.49 -0.20 -6.84
N PHE A 14 9.59 0.46 -5.69
CA PHE A 14 8.55 1.32 -5.12
C PHE A 14 8.89 2.82 -5.27
N ARG A 15 8.91 3.28 -6.53
CA ARG A 15 9.07 4.70 -6.90
C ARG A 15 7.96 5.15 -7.86
N SER A 16 6.77 4.60 -7.68
CA SER A 16 5.59 5.02 -8.44
C SER A 16 5.19 6.46 -8.12
N GLY A 17 5.63 6.99 -6.96
CA GLY A 17 5.31 8.35 -6.51
C GLY A 17 4.14 8.40 -5.53
N ARG A 18 3.46 7.28 -5.28
CA ARG A 18 2.38 7.12 -4.29
C ARG A 18 2.42 5.72 -3.67
N VAL A 19 2.13 5.62 -2.38
CA VAL A 19 2.25 4.34 -1.66
C VAL A 19 1.17 3.33 -2.07
N SER A 20 -0.03 3.81 -2.45
CA SER A 20 -1.10 2.99 -3.01
C SER A 20 -0.72 2.30 -4.33
N LEU A 21 -0.01 3.01 -5.20
CA LEU A 21 0.52 2.38 -6.42
C LEU A 21 1.66 1.43 -6.09
N ASP A 22 2.56 1.78 -5.17
CA ASP A 22 3.60 0.84 -4.72
C ASP A 22 2.99 -0.46 -4.16
N PHE A 23 1.87 -0.36 -3.44
CA PHE A 23 1.07 -1.51 -2.98
C PHE A 23 0.49 -2.34 -4.13
N ALA A 24 -0.09 -1.68 -5.14
CA ALA A 24 -0.63 -2.34 -6.33
C ALA A 24 0.42 -3.21 -7.03
N HIS A 25 1.70 -2.83 -6.97
CA HIS A 25 2.81 -3.53 -7.59
C HIS A 25 3.50 -4.58 -6.70
N THR A 26 2.88 -5.03 -5.61
CA THR A 26 3.47 -6.10 -4.77
C THR A 26 3.27 -7.51 -5.31
N ALA A 27 2.50 -7.67 -6.38
CA ALA A 27 2.26 -8.95 -7.05
C ALA A 27 2.69 -8.96 -8.51
N ALA A 28 2.92 -10.17 -9.04
CA ALA A 28 2.93 -10.41 -10.47
C ALA A 28 1.56 -10.09 -11.09
N THR A 29 1.57 -9.73 -12.36
CA THR A 29 0.40 -9.73 -13.23
C THR A 29 0.69 -10.62 -14.43
N ASP A 30 -0.31 -10.97 -15.24
CA ASP A 30 -0.07 -11.73 -16.48
C ASP A 30 0.92 -11.00 -17.42
N GLU A 31 0.96 -9.66 -17.33
CA GLU A 31 1.88 -8.80 -18.06
C GLU A 31 3.28 -8.68 -17.42
N TRP A 32 3.51 -9.20 -16.20
CA TRP A 32 4.72 -8.97 -15.43
C TRP A 32 5.06 -10.06 -14.40
N ILE A 33 6.17 -10.75 -14.59
CA ILE A 33 6.58 -11.95 -13.83
C ILE A 33 7.60 -11.58 -12.75
N GLU A 34 7.14 -11.13 -11.58
CA GLU A 34 8.00 -10.98 -10.41
C GLU A 34 7.32 -11.48 -9.15
N PRO A 35 8.08 -11.93 -8.14
CA PRO A 35 7.51 -12.66 -7.03
C PRO A 35 6.46 -11.83 -6.28
N GLU A 36 5.37 -12.50 -5.91
CA GLU A 36 4.39 -12.02 -4.94
C GLU A 36 5.09 -11.75 -3.61
N LEU A 37 5.01 -10.50 -3.13
CA LEU A 37 5.67 -10.06 -1.91
C LEU A 37 4.78 -10.21 -0.68
N ILE A 38 3.46 -10.22 -0.89
CA ILE A 38 2.43 -10.35 0.13
C ILE A 38 1.78 -11.72 -0.07
N GLY A 39 2.57 -12.80 -0.04
CA GLY A 39 2.05 -14.16 -0.18
C GLY A 39 1.48 -14.74 1.12
N ASP A 40 1.94 -14.19 2.25
CA ASP A 40 1.57 -14.61 3.60
C ASP A 40 1.56 -13.40 4.57
N ALA A 41 1.13 -13.64 5.80
CA ALA A 41 1.01 -12.60 6.82
C ALA A 41 2.36 -11.95 7.15
N ALA A 42 3.44 -12.74 7.16
CA ALA A 42 4.77 -12.23 7.44
C ALA A 42 5.27 -11.30 6.30
N GLY A 43 4.92 -11.60 5.05
CA GLY A 43 5.16 -10.75 3.88
C GLY A 43 4.40 -9.44 3.98
N LEU A 44 3.13 -9.50 4.37
CA LEU A 44 2.28 -8.34 4.62
C LEU A 44 2.88 -7.43 5.70
N GLU A 45 3.19 -7.97 6.88
CA GLU A 45 3.79 -7.23 7.99
C GLU A 45 5.13 -6.59 7.59
N ARG A 46 6.00 -7.33 6.89
CA ARG A 46 7.30 -6.81 6.41
C ARG A 46 7.12 -5.64 5.45
N TRP A 47 6.18 -5.75 4.51
CA TRP A 47 5.94 -4.71 3.51
C TRP A 47 5.32 -3.46 4.16
N LEU A 48 4.27 -3.63 4.97
CA LEU A 48 3.63 -2.51 5.68
C LEU A 48 4.60 -1.79 6.62
N GLY A 49 5.41 -2.53 7.38
CA GLY A 49 6.43 -1.97 8.26
C GLY A 49 7.60 -1.30 7.53
N HIS A 50 7.74 -1.50 6.22
CA HIS A 50 8.70 -0.77 5.39
C HIS A 50 8.10 0.56 4.89
N VAL A 51 6.89 0.52 4.33
CA VAL A 51 6.30 1.66 3.62
C VAL A 51 5.58 2.65 4.53
N LEU A 52 5.04 2.21 5.68
CA LEU A 52 4.35 3.08 6.64
C LEU A 52 5.26 3.55 7.78
N ARG A 53 6.58 3.55 7.60
CA ARG A 53 7.49 4.08 8.65
C ARG A 53 7.20 5.55 8.92
N PRO A 54 7.08 5.96 10.19
CA PRO A 54 7.63 5.29 11.38
C PRO A 54 6.69 4.32 12.13
N MET A 55 5.56 3.89 11.56
CA MET A 55 4.58 3.04 12.26
C MET A 55 5.11 1.63 12.57
N ARG A 56 4.76 1.11 13.76
CA ARG A 56 4.89 -0.32 14.11
C ARG A 56 3.58 -1.03 13.79
N ILE A 57 3.63 -1.99 12.87
CA ILE A 57 2.46 -2.80 12.52
C ILE A 57 2.36 -3.96 13.51
N THR A 58 1.17 -4.19 14.04
CA THR A 58 0.85 -5.35 14.89
C THR A 58 -0.24 -6.16 14.22
N THR A 59 -0.06 -7.48 14.20
CA THR A 59 -1.18 -8.41 14.00
C THR A 59 -2.11 -8.33 15.21
N ALA A 60 -3.40 -8.56 14.99
CA ALA A 60 -4.36 -8.71 16.08
C ALA A 60 -3.98 -9.97 16.89
N THR A 61 -3.23 -9.79 17.98
CA THR A 61 -3.08 -10.82 19.01
C THR A 61 -4.37 -10.81 19.81
N PRO A 62 -5.02 -11.96 20.08
CA PRO A 62 -6.19 -11.97 20.94
C PRO A 62 -5.80 -11.33 22.27
N ALA A 63 -6.63 -10.40 22.76
CA ALA A 63 -6.42 -9.73 24.02
C ALA A 63 -6.32 -10.79 25.14
N GLY A 64 -5.08 -11.17 25.48
CA GLY A 64 -4.79 -12.03 26.61
C GLY A 64 -5.09 -11.27 27.89
N THR A 65 -6.05 -11.79 28.66
CA THR A 65 -6.44 -11.36 29.99
C THR A 65 -5.20 -11.05 30.82
N ARG A 66 -5.04 -9.80 31.24
CA ARG A 66 -4.14 -9.47 32.35
C ARG A 66 -4.95 -9.65 33.62
N ASP A 67 -4.67 -10.72 34.36
CA ASP A 67 -5.12 -10.88 35.75
C ASP A 67 -4.60 -9.69 36.56
N ASN A 68 -5.53 -8.91 37.12
CA ASN A 68 -5.29 -8.01 38.24
C ASN A 68 -6.52 -8.10 39.14
N ASP A 69 -6.42 -8.89 40.20
CA ASP A 69 -7.32 -8.87 41.35
C ASP A 69 -7.13 -7.56 42.13
N ASP A 70 -8.20 -6.74 42.27
CA ASP A 70 -8.79 -6.27 43.55
C ASP A 70 -10.03 -5.37 43.27
N PRO A 71 -11.14 -5.43 44.05
CA PRO A 71 -12.45 -4.88 43.67
C PRO A 71 -12.83 -3.60 44.40
N THR A 72 -13.42 -2.62 43.70
CA THR A 72 -14.45 -1.71 44.29
C THR A 72 -15.22 -0.92 43.22
N THR A 73 -16.43 -1.38 42.89
CA THR A 73 -17.75 -0.71 42.72
C THR A 73 -17.78 0.80 42.43
N SER A 74 -18.60 1.40 41.55
CA SER A 74 -19.52 1.00 40.46
C SER A 74 -19.99 2.30 39.77
N ALA A 75 -20.22 2.30 38.45
CA ALA A 75 -21.49 2.68 37.82
C ALA A 75 -21.30 3.07 36.34
N ASP A 76 -22.05 2.37 35.50
CA ASP A 76 -22.64 2.82 34.24
C ASP A 76 -21.72 3.30 33.11
N LEU A 77 -21.54 2.41 32.14
CA LEU A 77 -22.04 2.59 30.78
C LEU A 77 -22.19 1.21 30.11
N THR A 78 -23.42 0.92 29.71
CA THR A 78 -23.87 -0.31 29.08
C THR A 78 -23.02 -0.73 27.88
N THR A 79 -22.50 -1.95 27.98
CA THR A 79 -21.87 -2.83 26.99
C THR A 79 -22.17 -2.52 25.53
N ILE A 80 -21.26 -1.81 24.85
CA ILE A 80 -21.01 -2.06 23.42
C ILE A 80 -20.17 -3.32 23.40
N ALA A 81 -20.81 -4.44 23.11
CA ALA A 81 -20.12 -5.71 22.93
C ALA A 81 -19.05 -5.52 21.85
N ASP A 82 -17.81 -5.72 22.28
CA ASP A 82 -16.59 -5.79 21.49
C ASP A 82 -16.81 -6.72 20.28
N LEU A 83 -17.09 -6.11 19.12
CA LEU A 83 -16.88 -6.74 17.82
C LEU A 83 -15.50 -6.34 17.30
N THR A 84 -14.49 -6.41 18.16
CA THR A 84 -13.11 -6.58 17.72
C THR A 84 -12.93 -8.05 17.33
N THR A 85 -13.54 -8.44 16.21
CA THR A 85 -13.19 -9.71 15.55
C THR A 85 -11.70 -9.65 15.25
N SER A 86 -10.90 -10.32 16.07
CA SER A 86 -9.48 -10.55 15.83
C SER A 86 -9.37 -11.29 14.49
N ALA A 87 -9.09 -10.55 13.42
CA ALA A 87 -8.95 -11.13 12.09
C ALA A 87 -7.81 -12.16 12.12
N ARG A 88 -8.02 -13.32 11.50
CA ARG A 88 -6.94 -14.30 11.41
C ARG A 88 -5.91 -13.79 10.39
N PRO A 89 -4.62 -14.15 10.53
CA PRO A 89 -3.59 -13.70 9.58
C PRO A 89 -3.88 -14.03 8.11
N THR A 90 -4.57 -15.12 7.81
CA THR A 90 -5.02 -15.46 6.44
C THR A 90 -6.11 -14.51 5.92
N ASP A 91 -6.98 -14.04 6.81
CA ASP A 91 -8.06 -13.11 6.47
C ASP A 91 -7.46 -11.72 6.16
N GLU A 92 -6.39 -11.33 6.86
CA GLU A 92 -5.64 -10.09 6.63
C GLU A 92 -4.91 -10.07 5.27
N VAL A 93 -4.29 -11.17 4.86
CA VAL A 93 -3.65 -11.28 3.53
C VAL A 93 -4.71 -11.22 2.43
N THR A 94 -5.84 -11.90 2.62
CA THR A 94 -6.96 -11.86 1.68
C THR A 94 -7.51 -10.44 1.53
N ALA A 95 -7.68 -9.72 2.64
CA ALA A 95 -8.09 -8.32 2.64
C ALA A 95 -7.08 -7.42 1.91
N ALA A 96 -5.78 -7.66 2.11
CA ALA A 96 -4.73 -6.94 1.38
C ALA A 96 -4.79 -7.21 -0.13
N HIS A 97 -4.99 -8.47 -0.55
CA HIS A 97 -5.12 -8.82 -1.98
C HIS A 97 -6.34 -8.19 -2.63
N GLU A 98 -7.46 -8.17 -1.91
CA GLU A 98 -8.70 -7.56 -2.37
C GLU A 98 -8.51 -6.06 -2.63
N LEU A 99 -8.02 -5.31 -1.63
CA LEU A 99 -7.75 -3.88 -1.77
C LEU A 99 -6.71 -3.61 -2.87
N ARG A 100 -5.64 -4.39 -2.92
CA ARG A 100 -4.58 -4.26 -3.93
C ARG A 100 -5.14 -4.42 -5.34
N GLY A 101 -5.97 -5.45 -5.56
CA GLY A 101 -6.58 -5.73 -6.85
C GLY A 101 -7.49 -4.59 -7.31
N ALA A 102 -8.32 -4.05 -6.40
CA ALA A 102 -9.18 -2.91 -6.70
C ALA A 102 -8.36 -1.66 -7.08
N ILE A 103 -7.33 -1.31 -6.30
CA ILE A 103 -6.46 -0.17 -6.61
C ILE A 103 -5.78 -0.35 -7.97
N LEU A 104 -5.25 -1.54 -8.27
CA LEU A 104 -4.57 -1.82 -9.54
C LEU A 104 -5.50 -1.63 -10.74
N ARG A 105 -6.72 -2.17 -10.67
CA ARG A 105 -7.71 -2.07 -11.76
C ARG A 105 -8.13 -0.61 -11.99
N LEU A 106 -8.49 0.11 -10.93
CA LEU A 106 -8.86 1.53 -11.02
C LEU A 106 -7.72 2.38 -11.59
N ALA A 107 -6.50 2.20 -11.08
CA ALA A 107 -5.34 2.95 -11.55
C ALA A 107 -5.02 2.69 -13.03
N ARG A 108 -5.26 1.46 -13.53
CA ARG A 108 -5.05 1.10 -14.93
C ARG A 108 -6.09 1.72 -15.87
N ILE A 109 -7.34 1.84 -15.43
CA ILE A 109 -8.38 2.56 -16.20
C ILE A 109 -8.03 4.04 -16.26
N LEU A 110 -7.69 4.63 -15.11
CA LEU A 110 -7.32 6.04 -15.02
C LEU A 110 -6.05 6.40 -15.80
N SER A 111 -5.12 5.46 -15.99
CA SER A 111 -3.87 5.73 -16.71
C SER A 111 -3.99 5.84 -18.22
N ARG A 112 -5.09 5.35 -18.81
CA ARG A 112 -5.27 5.36 -20.27
C ARG A 112 -5.84 6.68 -20.74
N ASP A 113 -6.99 7.08 -20.20
CA ASP A 113 -7.69 8.30 -20.61
C ASP A 113 -8.30 9.09 -19.44
N ASN A 114 -7.99 8.72 -18.18
CA ASN A 114 -8.66 9.26 -16.99
C ASN A 114 -10.20 9.14 -17.09
N ASP A 115 -10.66 8.06 -17.72
CA ASP A 115 -12.09 7.79 -17.90
C ASP A 115 -12.70 7.35 -16.57
N VAL A 116 -13.40 8.29 -15.93
CA VAL A 116 -14.06 8.07 -14.65
C VAL A 116 -15.40 7.38 -14.82
N ASP A 117 -15.99 7.41 -16.03
CA ASP A 117 -17.31 6.83 -16.31
C ASP A 117 -17.22 5.30 -16.41
N ASP A 118 -16.05 4.79 -16.77
CA ASP A 118 -15.76 3.35 -16.88
C ASP A 118 -15.28 2.68 -15.58
N LEU A 119 -15.21 3.40 -14.46
CA LEU A 119 -14.72 2.83 -13.21
C LEU A 119 -15.68 1.77 -12.64
N PRO A 120 -15.20 0.53 -12.37
CA PRO A 120 -16.05 -0.51 -11.81
C PRO A 120 -16.53 -0.12 -10.40
N GLY A 121 -17.84 0.02 -10.23
CA GLY A 121 -18.42 0.42 -8.93
C GLY A 121 -18.03 -0.50 -7.77
N VAL A 122 -17.81 -1.80 -8.03
CA VAL A 122 -17.33 -2.76 -7.03
C VAL A 122 -15.92 -2.45 -6.51
N ASP A 123 -15.02 -1.98 -7.38
CA ASP A 123 -13.66 -1.62 -7.00
C ASP A 123 -13.64 -0.28 -6.26
N VAL A 124 -14.46 0.68 -6.70
CA VAL A 124 -14.67 1.96 -6.00
C VAL A 124 -15.20 1.71 -4.59
N GLU A 125 -16.23 0.88 -4.43
CA GLU A 125 -16.80 0.53 -3.13
C GLU A 125 -15.78 -0.22 -2.25
N THR A 126 -14.98 -1.10 -2.84
CA THR A 126 -13.90 -1.80 -2.13
C THR A 126 -12.91 -0.80 -1.54
N VAL A 127 -12.40 0.15 -2.34
CA VAL A 127 -11.47 1.18 -1.86
C VAL A 127 -12.13 2.03 -0.77
N ASN A 128 -13.38 2.47 -0.98
CA ASN A 128 -14.12 3.30 -0.02
C ASN A 128 -14.31 2.58 1.33
N ARG A 129 -14.67 1.29 1.31
CA ARG A 129 -14.83 0.47 2.52
C ARG A 129 -13.54 0.40 3.34
N TYR A 130 -12.40 0.18 2.70
CA TYR A 130 -11.11 0.18 3.41
C TYR A 130 -10.73 1.59 3.89
N ALA A 131 -10.98 2.62 3.09
CA ALA A 131 -10.73 4.02 3.46
C ALA A 131 -11.61 4.50 4.62
N ALA A 132 -12.79 3.91 4.83
CA ALA A 132 -13.68 4.22 5.95
C ALA A 132 -13.16 3.69 7.31
N SER A 133 -12.30 2.67 7.31
CA SER A 133 -11.72 2.13 8.56
C SER A 133 -10.85 3.18 9.28
N PRO A 134 -10.92 3.33 10.62
CA PRO A 134 -10.16 4.36 11.34
C PRO A 134 -8.66 4.32 11.03
N PRO A 135 -8.00 5.46 10.74
CA PRO A 135 -6.56 5.47 10.54
C PRO A 135 -5.83 5.21 11.87
N PRO A 136 -4.54 4.86 11.83
CA PRO A 136 -3.69 4.84 13.02
C PRO A 136 -3.70 6.22 13.70
N ALA A 137 -4.03 6.27 15.00
CA ALA A 137 -4.06 7.51 15.76
C ALA A 137 -2.63 8.00 16.08
N PRO A 138 -2.27 9.26 15.75
CA PRO A 138 -1.02 9.86 16.21
C PRO A 138 -0.95 9.89 17.74
N ARG A 139 0.25 9.71 18.31
CA ARG A 139 0.47 9.76 19.76
C ARG A 139 1.66 10.65 20.10
N MET A 140 1.60 11.27 21.27
CA MET A 140 2.67 12.07 21.85
C MET A 140 3.17 11.40 23.14
N ALA A 141 4.47 11.44 23.36
CA ALA A 141 5.09 11.01 24.61
C ALA A 141 5.03 12.15 25.66
N VAL A 142 5.19 11.81 26.94
CA VAL A 142 5.11 12.78 28.05
C VAL A 142 6.16 13.89 27.94
N ASP A 143 7.27 13.64 27.24
CA ASP A 143 8.34 14.61 26.96
C ASP A 143 8.03 15.58 25.80
N GLY A 144 6.82 15.52 25.22
CA GLY A 144 6.39 16.37 24.11
C GLY A 144 6.84 15.88 22.73
N THR A 145 7.51 14.73 22.64
CA THR A 145 7.95 14.16 21.37
C THR A 145 6.88 13.25 20.74
N ALA A 146 7.02 12.95 19.45
CA ALA A 146 6.15 11.99 18.78
C ALA A 146 6.41 10.57 19.32
N ALA A 147 5.36 9.92 19.83
CA ALA A 147 5.44 8.53 20.27
C ALA A 147 5.31 7.59 19.07
N ALA A 148 5.82 6.36 19.22
CA ALA A 148 5.67 5.33 18.20
C ALA A 148 4.17 5.00 17.99
N THR A 149 3.70 5.25 16.77
CA THR A 149 2.36 4.84 16.34
C THR A 149 2.33 3.34 16.11
N THR A 150 1.37 2.65 16.73
CA THR A 150 1.07 1.25 16.43
C THR A 150 -0.18 1.19 15.56
N ALA A 151 -0.18 0.34 14.54
CA ALA A 151 -1.32 0.14 13.66
C ALA A 151 -1.63 -1.35 13.54
N THR A 152 -2.92 -1.69 13.58
CA THR A 152 -3.38 -3.01 13.10
C THR A 152 -3.31 -3.07 11.58
N VAL A 153 -3.37 -4.26 11.00
CA VAL A 153 -3.42 -4.41 9.53
C VAL A 153 -4.61 -3.65 8.90
N PRO A 154 -5.86 -3.73 9.42
CA PRO A 154 -6.97 -2.93 8.88
C PRO A 154 -6.69 -1.41 8.90
N GLN A 155 -6.09 -0.90 9.98
CA GLN A 155 -5.70 0.51 10.05
C GLN A 155 -4.63 0.84 9.02
N ALA A 156 -3.66 -0.05 8.80
CA ALA A 156 -2.62 0.14 7.79
C ALA A 156 -3.20 0.12 6.36
N LEU A 157 -4.10 -0.81 6.05
CA LEU A 157 -4.82 -0.86 4.77
C LEU A 157 -5.67 0.39 4.55
N SER A 158 -6.26 0.96 5.61
CA SER A 158 -7.00 2.22 5.53
C SER A 158 -6.13 3.40 5.09
N VAL A 159 -4.84 3.41 5.44
CA VAL A 159 -3.90 4.46 4.99
C VAL A 159 -3.65 4.33 3.49
N LEU A 160 -3.46 3.10 2.98
CA LEU A 160 -3.26 2.84 1.57
C LEU A 160 -4.50 3.17 0.73
N ALA A 161 -5.68 2.80 1.23
CA ALA A 161 -6.95 3.10 0.60
C ALA A 161 -7.21 4.62 0.53
N ARG A 162 -6.94 5.35 1.61
CA ARG A 162 -7.04 6.83 1.61
C ARG A 162 -6.05 7.47 0.63
N ASP A 163 -4.80 6.98 0.58
CA ASP A 163 -3.84 7.44 -0.42
C ASP A 163 -4.34 7.19 -1.85
N ALA A 164 -4.99 6.06 -2.11
CA ALA A 164 -5.61 5.76 -3.40
C ALA A 164 -6.75 6.73 -3.72
N VAL A 165 -7.66 6.99 -2.77
CA VAL A 165 -8.74 7.99 -2.92
C VAL A 165 -8.15 9.35 -3.26
N ASP A 166 -7.21 9.85 -2.45
CA ASP A 166 -6.54 11.14 -2.66
C ASP A 166 -5.83 11.21 -4.02
N LEU A 167 -5.30 10.09 -4.52
CA LEU A 167 -4.70 10.03 -5.85
C LEU A 167 -5.75 10.12 -6.96
N PHE A 168 -6.78 9.28 -6.90
CA PHE A 168 -7.76 9.12 -7.96
C PHE A 168 -8.73 10.31 -8.07
N THR A 169 -8.98 11.02 -6.97
CA THR A 169 -9.84 12.20 -6.96
C THR A 169 -9.04 13.52 -6.94
N GLY A 170 -7.72 13.44 -6.81
CA GLY A 170 -6.86 14.59 -6.63
C GLY A 170 -6.31 15.19 -7.93
N PRO A 171 -5.51 16.26 -7.82
CA PRO A 171 -4.92 16.94 -8.97
C PRO A 171 -3.90 16.10 -9.73
N LEU A 172 -3.52 14.92 -9.22
CA LEU A 172 -2.57 14.02 -9.85
C LEU A 172 -3.23 12.84 -10.58
N ALA A 173 -4.57 12.73 -10.58
CA ALA A 173 -5.30 11.64 -11.23
C ALA A 173 -4.94 11.50 -12.72
N HIS A 174 -4.99 12.62 -13.46
CA HIS A 174 -4.59 12.71 -14.88
C HIS A 174 -3.09 12.51 -15.13
N ARG A 175 -2.30 12.27 -14.08
CA ARG A 175 -0.86 12.04 -14.16
C ARG A 175 -0.46 10.61 -13.86
N ILE A 176 -1.43 9.71 -13.65
CA ILE A 176 -1.18 8.28 -13.57
C ILE A 176 -0.84 7.79 -14.98
N ARG A 177 0.26 7.05 -15.14
CA ARG A 177 0.76 6.57 -16.43
C ARG A 177 1.26 5.15 -16.34
N GLU A 178 1.17 4.43 -17.44
CA GLU A 178 1.82 3.13 -17.64
C GLU A 178 3.27 3.32 -18.09
N CYS A 179 4.16 2.44 -17.63
CA CYS A 179 5.56 2.44 -18.04
C CYS A 179 5.70 2.05 -19.51
N GLU A 180 6.41 2.84 -20.31
CA GLU A 180 6.61 2.57 -21.74
C GLU A 180 7.78 1.62 -22.04
N ALA A 181 8.34 0.93 -21.04
CA ALA A 181 9.42 -0.03 -21.28
C ALA A 181 8.85 -1.42 -21.58
N ASP A 182 9.35 -2.07 -22.64
CA ASP A 182 8.89 -3.41 -23.03
C ASP A 182 8.93 -4.40 -21.85
N GLY A 183 7.79 -5.04 -21.58
CA GLY A 183 7.64 -6.00 -20.48
C GLY A 183 7.54 -5.37 -19.09
N CYS A 184 7.26 -4.07 -18.98
CA CYS A 184 7.01 -3.41 -17.72
C CYS A 184 5.59 -2.83 -17.66
N ALA A 185 4.74 -3.44 -16.84
CA ALA A 185 3.34 -3.03 -16.65
C ALA A 185 3.14 -2.09 -15.44
N PHE A 186 4.19 -1.40 -14.99
CA PHE A 186 4.12 -0.58 -13.78
C PHE A 186 3.40 0.75 -14.04
N LEU A 187 2.48 1.08 -13.15
CA LEU A 187 1.83 2.37 -13.06
C LEU A 187 2.67 3.34 -12.20
N PHE A 188 2.70 4.60 -12.57
CA PHE A 188 3.37 5.64 -11.80
C PHE A 188 2.68 6.99 -11.95
N VAL A 189 2.91 7.88 -11.01
CA VAL A 189 2.52 9.29 -11.08
C VAL A 189 3.65 10.11 -11.71
N ASP A 190 3.32 10.85 -12.76
CA ASP A 190 4.21 11.80 -13.39
C ASP A 190 4.30 13.12 -12.61
N ALA A 191 5.05 13.09 -11.51
CA ALA A 191 5.39 14.27 -10.74
C ALA A 191 6.49 15.15 -11.39
N SER A 192 6.91 14.87 -12.62
CA SER A 192 7.87 15.73 -13.31
C SER A 192 7.24 17.08 -13.64
N ARG A 193 8.05 18.15 -13.59
CA ARG A 193 7.61 19.50 -13.94
C ARG A 193 6.92 19.56 -15.33
N PRO A 194 7.48 18.99 -16.41
CA PRO A 194 6.82 19.02 -17.71
C PRO A 194 5.67 18.02 -17.85
N GLY A 195 5.55 17.01 -16.95
CA GLY A 195 4.56 15.95 -17.11
C GLY A 195 4.82 15.10 -18.36
N THR A 196 6.09 14.77 -18.63
CA THR A 196 6.51 13.98 -19.81
C THR A 196 7.37 12.77 -19.44
N ARG A 197 7.24 12.25 -18.22
CA ARG A 197 7.94 11.04 -17.78
C ARG A 197 7.32 9.83 -18.49
N ARG A 198 8.18 9.00 -19.07
CA ARG A 198 7.81 7.80 -19.84
C ARG A 198 8.02 6.48 -19.10
N TRP A 199 8.71 6.51 -17.96
CA TRP A 199 9.18 5.29 -17.27
C TRP A 199 8.92 5.34 -15.77
N CYS A 200 8.53 4.18 -15.21
CA CYS A 200 8.27 4.02 -13.78
C CYS A 200 9.50 4.26 -12.90
N SER A 201 10.72 4.15 -13.42
CA SER A 201 11.92 4.74 -12.80
C SER A 201 13.07 4.83 -13.79
N MET A 202 13.94 5.81 -13.58
CA MET A 202 15.14 5.96 -14.38
C MET A 202 16.15 4.84 -14.09
N GLU A 203 16.26 4.43 -12.82
CA GLU A 203 17.19 3.36 -12.38
C GLU A 203 16.86 1.99 -12.98
N ARG A 204 15.57 1.63 -13.08
CA ARG A 204 15.12 0.34 -13.61
C ARG A 204 14.89 0.42 -15.12
N CYS A 205 13.81 1.07 -15.55
CA CYS A 205 13.36 1.02 -16.94
C CYS A 205 14.13 1.99 -17.85
N GLY A 206 14.43 3.20 -17.36
CA GLY A 206 15.19 4.19 -18.14
C GLY A 206 16.60 3.70 -18.51
N ASN A 207 17.30 3.07 -17.56
CA ASN A 207 18.64 2.54 -17.79
C ASN A 207 18.64 1.27 -18.66
N LEU A 208 17.66 0.37 -18.49
CA LEU A 208 17.53 -0.82 -19.32
C LEU A 208 17.42 -0.46 -20.81
N LEU A 209 16.62 0.54 -21.16
CA LEU A 209 16.49 1.00 -22.55
C LEU A 209 17.79 1.63 -23.07
N LYS A 210 18.49 2.44 -22.26
CA LYS A 210 19.80 2.99 -22.64
C LYS A 210 20.81 1.88 -22.97
N VAL A 211 20.86 0.84 -22.14
CA VAL A 211 21.75 -0.31 -22.36
C VAL A 211 21.35 -1.10 -23.61
N ARG A 212 20.05 -1.38 -23.82
CA ARG A 212 19.56 -2.05 -25.04
C ARG A 212 19.91 -1.27 -26.30
N LYS A 213 19.65 0.05 -26.30
CA LYS A 213 19.97 0.93 -27.43
C LYS A 213 21.47 0.96 -27.72
N HIS A 214 22.30 1.04 -26.69
CA HIS A 214 23.76 0.99 -26.85
C HIS A 214 24.20 -0.34 -27.48
N ARG A 215 23.67 -1.48 -27.04
CA ARG A 215 23.97 -2.81 -27.62
C ARG A 215 23.51 -2.94 -29.08
N SER A 216 22.35 -2.39 -29.44
CA SER A 216 21.89 -2.39 -30.83
C SER A 216 22.71 -1.48 -31.74
N THR A 217 23.32 -0.41 -31.20
CA THR A 217 24.21 0.49 -31.97
C THR A 217 25.66 0.04 -31.99
N THR A 218 26.05 -0.86 -31.08
CA THR A 218 27.41 -1.40 -30.94
C THR A 218 27.42 -2.88 -31.31
N THR A 219 26.80 -3.21 -32.44
CA THR A 219 27.08 -4.45 -33.16
C THR A 219 28.14 -4.10 -34.21
N PRO A 220 29.30 -4.79 -34.26
CA PRO A 220 30.39 -4.51 -35.18
C PRO A 220 30.02 -4.70 -36.65
#